data_AF-A0A5C6TI28-F1
#
_entry.id   AF-A0A5C6TI28-F1
#
_cell.length_a   1.000
_cell.length_b   1.000
_cell.length_c   1.000
_cell.angle_alpha   90.00
_cell.angle_beta   90.00
_cell.angle_gamma   90.00
#
_symmetry.space_group_name_H-M   'P 1'
#
loop_
_entity.id
_entity.type
_entity.pdbx_description
1 polymer ?
#
loop_
_entity_poly.entity_id
_entity_poly.type
_entity_poly.pdbx_seq_one_letter_code
_entity_poly.pdbx_strand_id
1 'polypeptide(L)'
;VSYAARKSWSFDAIYWKYLDERFFDKRAEGTPTEELWKARVQLLTEDEQEAMEVLVKTKVEESKEGILINWEAEKARQHLSSFLVT
;
A
#
# COMPACT_ATOMS: atom_id res chain seq x y z
N VAL A 1 3.26 -19.93 -12.44
CA VAL A 1 3.74 -19.06 -11.33
C VAL A 1 3.83 -17.62 -11.82
N SER A 2 2.98 -16.73 -11.31
CA SER A 2 2.86 -15.32 -11.73
C SER A 2 4.19 -14.57 -11.58
N TYR A 3 4.56 -13.74 -12.57
CA TYR A 3 5.81 -12.96 -12.56
C TYR A 3 5.89 -12.03 -11.34
N ALA A 4 4.76 -11.45 -10.92
CA ALA A 4 4.65 -10.61 -9.74
C ALA A 4 4.93 -11.37 -8.43
N ALA A 5 4.60 -12.68 -8.37
CA ALA A 5 4.89 -13.51 -7.20
C ALA A 5 6.39 -13.84 -7.05
N ARG A 6 7.19 -13.72 -8.11
CA ARG A 6 8.64 -13.95 -8.09
C ARG A 6 9.46 -12.68 -7.89
N LYS A 7 8.88 -11.52 -8.17
CA LYS A 7 9.51 -10.20 -8.03
C LYS A 7 8.49 -9.25 -7.40
N SER A 8 8.39 -9.30 -6.07
CA SER A 8 7.51 -8.40 -5.30
C SER A 8 7.75 -6.92 -5.64
N TRP A 9 8.99 -6.55 -5.99
CA TRP A 9 9.38 -5.21 -6.39
C TRP A 9 8.77 -4.71 -7.71
N SER A 10 8.26 -5.60 -8.56
CA SER A 10 7.58 -5.19 -9.80
C SER A 10 6.05 -5.12 -9.66
N PHE A 11 5.51 -5.53 -8.51
CA PHE A 11 4.07 -5.50 -8.27
C PHE A 11 3.52 -4.07 -8.33
N ASP A 12 4.19 -3.12 -7.70
CA ASP A 12 3.76 -1.72 -7.64
C ASP A 12 3.60 -1.11 -9.04
N ALA A 13 4.62 -1.26 -9.89
CA ALA A 13 4.57 -0.79 -11.27
C ALA A 13 3.45 -1.46 -12.10
N ILE A 14 3.20 -2.76 -11.89
CA ILE A 14 2.11 -3.48 -12.59
C ILE A 14 0.75 -3.00 -12.08
N TYR A 15 0.61 -2.83 -10.77
CA TYR A 15 -0.62 -2.37 -10.14
C TYR A 15 -1.02 -1.00 -10.70
N TRP A 16 -0.13 -0.01 -10.60
CA TRP A 16 -0.43 1.36 -11.04
C TRP A 16 -0.69 1.48 -12.53
N LYS A 17 0.04 0.71 -13.35
CA LYS A 17 -0.05 0.78 -14.81
C LYS A 17 -1.26 0.05 -15.39
N TYR A 18 -1.68 -1.06 -14.80
CA TYR A 18 -2.65 -1.95 -15.45
C TYR A 18 -3.89 -2.27 -14.61
N LEU A 19 -3.80 -2.22 -13.29
CA LEU A 19 -4.88 -2.67 -12.41
C LEU A 19 -5.67 -1.50 -11.84
N ASP A 20 -5.00 -0.47 -11.34
CA ASP A 20 -5.64 0.59 -10.56
C ASP A 20 -6.85 1.26 -11.27
N GLU A 21 -6.71 1.72 -12.51
CA GLU A 21 -7.84 2.35 -13.24
C GLU A 21 -8.94 1.37 -13.66
N ARG A 22 -8.67 0.06 -13.65
CA ARG A 22 -9.70 -0.94 -13.92
C ARG A 22 -10.64 -1.13 -12.73
N PHE A 23 -10.18 -0.80 -11.52
CA PHE A 23 -10.95 -0.97 -10.29
C PHE A 23 -11.48 0.34 -9.71
N PHE A 24 -10.78 1.46 -9.94
CA PHE A 24 -11.04 2.75 -9.27
C PHE A 24 -11.21 3.93 -10.25
N ASP A 25 -11.62 3.64 -11.48
CA ASP A 25 -11.82 4.60 -12.56
C ASP A 25 -10.56 5.37 -12.98
N LYS A 26 -10.69 6.16 -14.05
CA LYS A 26 -9.58 6.95 -14.60
C LYS A 26 -9.12 8.04 -13.62
N ARG A 27 -7.80 8.23 -13.56
CA ARG A 27 -7.17 9.33 -12.82
C ARG A 27 -6.98 10.54 -13.74
N ALA A 28 -6.52 11.65 -13.17
CA ALA A 28 -6.08 12.79 -13.96
C ALA A 28 -4.88 12.42 -14.85
N GLU A 29 -4.98 12.73 -16.15
CA GLU A 29 -3.89 12.51 -17.09
C GLU A 29 -2.64 13.30 -16.68
N GLY A 30 -1.47 12.69 -16.84
CA GLY A 30 -0.20 13.35 -16.51
C GLY A 30 0.17 13.36 -15.02
N THR A 31 -0.59 12.70 -14.15
CA THR A 31 -0.21 12.54 -12.72
C THR A 31 1.10 11.74 -12.61
N PRO A 32 2.14 12.26 -11.93
CA PRO A 32 3.38 11.51 -11.69
C PRO A 32 3.12 10.20 -10.94
N THR A 33 3.96 9.18 -11.18
CA THR A 33 3.73 7.84 -10.61
C THR A 33 3.75 7.87 -9.08
N GLU A 34 4.65 8.65 -8.51
CA GLU A 34 4.82 8.92 -7.09
C GLU A 34 3.62 9.65 -6.45
N GLU A 35 2.71 10.19 -7.24
CA GLU A 35 1.51 10.90 -6.77
C GLU A 35 0.21 10.14 -7.01
N LEU A 36 0.24 9.00 -7.73
CA LEU A 36 -0.96 8.24 -8.09
C LEU A 36 -1.78 7.82 -6.86
N TRP A 37 -1.12 7.55 -5.73
CA TRP A 37 -1.76 7.19 -4.47
C TRP A 37 -2.68 8.30 -3.94
N LYS A 38 -2.40 9.57 -4.20
CA LYS A 38 -3.22 10.70 -3.73
C LYS A 38 -4.64 10.67 -4.30
N ALA A 39 -4.79 10.17 -5.54
CA ALA A 39 -6.09 9.96 -6.16
C ALA A 39 -6.90 8.81 -5.52
N ARG A 40 -6.26 7.97 -4.70
CA ARG A 40 -6.88 6.80 -4.06
C ARG A 40 -7.09 6.97 -2.57
N VAL A 41 -6.25 7.74 -1.88
CA VAL A 41 -6.48 8.03 -0.45
C VAL A 41 -7.83 8.70 -0.20
N GLN A 42 -8.29 9.51 -1.14
CA GLN A 42 -9.61 10.15 -1.06
C GLN A 42 -10.79 9.16 -1.08
N LEU A 43 -10.57 7.90 -1.47
CA LEU A 43 -11.60 6.85 -1.45
C LEU A 43 -11.75 6.20 -0.07
N LEU A 44 -10.80 6.43 0.83
CA LEU A 44 -10.83 5.92 2.20
C LEU A 44 -11.70 6.83 3.08
N THR A 45 -12.37 6.22 4.06
CA THR A 45 -13.04 6.93 5.15
C THR A 45 -12.02 7.67 6.04
N GLU A 46 -12.48 8.63 6.84
CA GLU A 46 -11.60 9.37 7.77
C GLU A 46 -10.86 8.42 8.73
N ASP A 47 -11.57 7.44 9.29
CA ASP A 47 -10.98 6.42 10.17
C ASP A 47 -9.91 5.57 9.47
N GLU A 48 -10.15 5.19 8.21
CA GLU A 48 -9.19 4.43 7.40
C GLU A 48 -7.96 5.28 7.03
N GLN A 49 -8.14 6.58 6.80
CA GLN A 49 -7.03 7.52 6.56
C GLN A 49 -6.18 7.69 7.83
N GLU A 50 -6.81 7.80 9.00
CA GLU A 50 -6.10 7.86 10.28
C GLU A 50 -5.29 6.57 10.53
N ALA A 51 -5.90 5.40 10.30
CA ALA A 51 -5.21 4.12 10.42
C ALA A 51 -4.03 4.01 9.43
N MET A 52 -4.21 4.49 8.20
CA MET A 52 -3.15 4.54 7.18
C MET A 52 -1.98 5.42 7.63
N GLU A 53 -2.25 6.59 8.21
CA GLU A 53 -1.21 7.51 8.68
C GLU A 53 -0.34 6.88 9.77
N VAL A 54 -0.95 6.16 10.72
CA VAL A 54 -0.22 5.41 11.75
C VAL A 54 0.69 4.37 11.10
N LEU A 55 0.19 3.62 10.12
CA LEU A 55 0.96 2.59 9.40
C LEU A 55 2.14 3.20 8.64
N VAL A 56 1.92 4.29 7.89
CA VAL A 56 2.97 4.99 7.13
C VAL A 56 4.06 5.49 8.08
N LYS A 57 3.69 6.10 9.20
CA LYS A 57 4.64 6.58 10.20
C LYS A 57 5.50 5.44 10.77
N THR A 58 4.88 4.32 11.11
CA THR A 58 5.61 3.12 11.58
C THR A 58 6.60 2.63 10.51
N LYS A 59 6.18 2.53 9.25
CA LYS A 59 7.03 2.08 8.14
C LYS A 59 8.21 3.02 7.86
N VAL A 60 7.97 4.33 7.95
CA VAL A 60 9.03 5.33 7.79
C VAL A 60 10.08 5.16 8.89
N GLU A 61 9.68 4.94 10.13
CA GLU A 61 10.63 4.72 11.23
C GLU A 61 11.40 3.39 11.07
N GLU A 62 10.72 2.29 10.75
CA GLU A 62 11.36 1.00 10.45
C GLU A 62 12.40 1.12 9.32
N SER A 63 12.13 1.97 8.32
CA SER A 63 13.04 2.19 7.18
C SER A 63 14.32 2.93 7.57
N LYS A 64 14.29 3.80 8.59
CA LYS A 64 15.48 4.50 9.10
C LYS A 64 16.43 3.54 9.80
N GLU A 65 15.86 2.59 10.53
CA GLU A 65 16.62 1.55 11.23
C GLU A 65 17.13 0.45 10.26
N GLY A 66 16.67 0.46 9.01
CA GLY A 66 17.03 -0.54 8.00
C GLY A 66 16.49 -1.94 8.31
N ILE A 67 15.44 -2.04 9.12
CA ILE A 67 14.92 -3.31 9.61
C ILE A 67 14.02 -3.94 8.53
N LEU A 68 14.53 -4.98 7.89
CA LEU A 68 13.69 -5.85 7.06
C LEU A 68 12.96 -6.86 7.97
N ILE A 69 11.70 -6.55 8.31
CA ILE A 69 10.89 -7.48 9.12
C ILE A 69 10.48 -8.68 8.26
N ASN A 70 10.93 -9.88 8.65
CA ASN A 70 10.41 -11.11 8.08
C ASN A 70 9.01 -11.40 8.65
N TRP A 71 7.99 -11.25 7.81
CA TRP A 71 6.61 -11.44 8.21
C TRP A 71 6.17 -12.89 7.99
N GLU A 72 6.04 -13.64 9.08
CA GLU A 72 5.31 -14.90 9.08
C GLU A 72 3.81 -14.66 8.94
N ALA A 73 3.09 -15.55 8.27
CA ALA A 73 1.68 -15.33 7.90
C ALA A 73 0.78 -15.00 9.10
N GLU A 74 1.01 -15.62 10.26
CA GLU A 74 0.26 -15.32 11.49
C GLU A 74 0.57 -13.94 12.05
N LYS A 75 1.86 -13.56 12.10
CA LYS A 75 2.29 -12.23 12.55
C LYS A 75 1.78 -11.14 11.61
N ALA A 76 1.77 -11.39 10.30
CA ALA A 76 1.21 -10.46 9.32
C ALA A 76 -0.29 -10.22 9.55
N ARG A 77 -1.05 -11.28 9.84
CA ARG A 77 -2.48 -11.18 10.17
C ARG A 77 -2.73 -10.42 11.47
N GLN A 78 -1.95 -10.71 12.51
CA GLN A 78 -2.04 -9.99 13.78
C GLN A 78 -1.71 -8.50 13.62
N HIS A 79 -0.66 -8.20 12.86
CA HIS A 79 -0.31 -6.82 12.54
C HIS A 79 -1.42 -6.11 11.77
N LEU A 80 -1.96 -6.73 10.72
CA LEU A 80 -3.12 -6.18 9.99
C LEU A 80 -4.32 -5.93 10.90
N SER A 81 -4.66 -6.87 11.79
CA SER A 81 -5.78 -6.73 12.71
C SER A 81 -5.61 -5.56 13.69
N SER A 82 -4.37 -5.13 13.98
CA SER A 82 -4.14 -3.96 14.83
C SER A 82 -4.52 -2.63 14.18
N PHE A 83 -4.68 -2.59 12.85
CA PHE A 83 -5.09 -1.41 12.09
C PHE A 83 -6.56 -1.42 11.67
N LEU A 84 -7.20 -2.59 11.68
CA LEU A 84 -8.62 -2.71 11.36
C LEU A 84 -9.44 -2.45 12.62
N VAL A 85 -9.83 -1.18 12.83
CA VAL A 85 -10.83 -0.83 13.85
C VAL A 85 -12.13 -1.55 13.48
N THR A 86 -12.68 -2.31 14.42
CA THR A 86 -13.92 -3.10 14.25
C THR A 86 -15.13 -2.32 14.68
#